data_AF-A0A0A1WDA4-F1
#
_entry.id   AF-A0A0A1WDA4-F1
#
_cell.length_a   1.000
_cell.length_b   1.000
_cell.length_c   1.000
_cell.angle_alpha   90.00
_cell.angle_beta   90.00
_cell.angle_gamma   90.00
#
_symmetry.space_group_name_H-M   'P 1'
#
loop_
_entity.id
_entity.type
_entity.pdbx_description
1 polymer ?
#
loop_
_entity_poly.entity_id
_entity_poly.type
_entity_poly.pdbx_seq_one_letter_code
_entity_poly.pdbx_strand_id
1 'polypeptide(L)'
;MVISSYTWNLANQCFILAITVCLSVKCAQMKFQKTATHAFLCTLGFVFLSAEGMMVRCNNNWLTRSLHPNTKTMLHFWLQLIGGILGVAGTLQKSLPKEHHFRSWHGKLGLAACVFFVINCLSGSLGLYSWNYRQYVSPFVNDFVHNFLGLLTFVTAMLAQYTGYNTGFFRRNLKEHEKFYKYLTAAVLVLTTWGPLMIFLGKLY
;
A
#
# COMPACT_ATOMS: atom_id res chain seq x y z
N MET A 1 -20.81 -13.22 -17.91
CA MET A 1 -19.55 -13.65 -17.26
C MET A 1 -19.13 -12.61 -16.22
N VAL A 2 -19.83 -12.56 -15.09
CA VAL A 2 -19.65 -11.57 -14.00
C VAL A 2 -18.98 -12.20 -12.77
N ILE A 3 -18.86 -13.53 -12.75
CA ILE A 3 -18.29 -14.32 -11.67
C ILE A 3 -16.77 -14.11 -11.55
N SER A 4 -16.04 -13.77 -12.63
CA SER A 4 -14.57 -13.71 -12.59
C SER A 4 -14.03 -12.51 -11.80
N SER A 5 -14.68 -11.35 -11.77
CA SER A 5 -14.10 -10.18 -11.11
C SER A 5 -14.24 -10.21 -9.58
N TYR A 6 -15.32 -10.81 -9.06
CA TYR A 6 -15.56 -10.95 -7.62
C TYR A 6 -14.63 -11.97 -6.98
N THR A 7 -14.41 -13.11 -7.65
CA THR A 7 -13.50 -14.15 -7.15
C THR A 7 -12.07 -13.64 -7.05
N TRP A 8 -11.60 -12.87 -8.04
CA TRP A 8 -10.27 -12.25 -8.00
C TRP A 8 -10.13 -11.21 -6.89
N ASN A 9 -11.17 -10.41 -6.64
CA ASN A 9 -11.16 -9.44 -5.54
C ASN A 9 -11.10 -10.13 -4.17
N LEU A 10 -11.93 -11.15 -3.96
CA LEU A 10 -11.93 -11.92 -2.72
C LEU A 10 -10.59 -12.64 -2.52
N ALA A 11 -10.05 -13.28 -3.56
CA ALA A 11 -8.74 -13.92 -3.50
C ALA A 11 -7.63 -12.93 -3.12
N ASN A 12 -7.65 -11.73 -3.70
CA ASN A 12 -6.71 -10.67 -3.35
C ASN A 12 -6.79 -10.30 -1.86
N GLN A 13 -8.00 -10.10 -1.34
CA GLN A 13 -8.20 -9.82 0.08
C GLN A 13 -7.71 -10.95 0.98
N CYS A 14 -7.94 -12.21 0.61
CA CYS A 14 -7.38 -13.35 1.31
C CYS A 14 -5.84 -13.33 1.31
N PHE A 15 -5.19 -12.96 0.20
CA PHE A 15 -3.74 -12.87 0.13
C PHE A 15 -3.19 -11.72 0.99
N ILE A 16 -3.83 -10.55 0.95
CA ILE A 16 -3.47 -9.39 1.79
C ILE A 16 -3.59 -9.78 3.27
N LEU A 17 -4.71 -10.39 3.66
CA LEU A 17 -4.93 -10.87 5.03
C LEU A 17 -3.91 -11.93 5.44
N ALA A 18 -3.61 -12.89 4.58
CA ALA A 18 -2.61 -13.93 4.87
C ALA A 18 -1.22 -13.33 5.14
N ILE A 19 -0.73 -12.44 4.29
CA ILE A 19 0.56 -11.75 4.52
C ILE A 19 0.52 -10.99 5.85
N THR A 20 -0.55 -10.24 6.07
CA THR A 20 -0.67 -9.33 7.22
C THR A 20 -0.76 -10.09 8.53
N VAL A 21 -1.65 -11.08 8.62
CA VAL A 21 -1.87 -11.87 9.85
C VAL A 21 -0.64 -12.69 10.16
N CYS A 22 -0.10 -13.44 9.20
CA CYS A 22 1.04 -14.32 9.47
C CYS A 22 2.29 -13.52 9.90
N LEU A 23 2.58 -12.39 9.25
CA LEU A 23 3.71 -11.55 9.64
C LEU A 23 3.46 -10.84 10.98
N SER A 24 2.23 -10.40 11.24
CA SER A 24 1.87 -9.76 12.52
C SER A 24 1.98 -10.73 13.69
N VAL A 25 1.52 -11.96 13.55
CA VAL A 25 1.69 -13.02 14.55
C VAL A 25 3.18 -13.24 14.85
N LYS A 26 4.01 -13.33 13.80
CA LYS A 26 5.46 -13.48 13.99
C LYS A 26 6.08 -12.27 14.70
N CYS A 27 5.67 -11.05 14.36
CA CYS A 27 6.12 -9.84 15.06
C CYS A 27 5.68 -9.79 16.52
N ALA A 28 4.46 -10.26 16.83
CA ALA A 28 3.93 -10.36 18.18
C ALA A 28 4.71 -11.39 19.03
N GLN A 29 5.06 -12.54 18.46
CA GLN A 29 5.94 -13.52 19.11
C GLN A 29 7.32 -12.92 19.45
N MET A 30 7.81 -11.98 18.64
CA MET A 30 9.03 -11.21 18.89
C MET A 30 8.81 -9.97 19.77
N LYS A 31 7.63 -9.83 20.40
CA LYS A 31 7.25 -8.72 21.28
C LYS A 31 7.45 -7.34 20.65
N PHE A 32 7.27 -7.26 19.32
CA PHE A 32 7.48 -6.06 18.53
C PHE A 32 8.84 -5.38 18.80
N GLN A 33 9.90 -6.16 18.99
CA GLN A 33 11.24 -5.62 19.24
C GLN A 33 12.01 -5.29 17.96
N LYS A 34 12.71 -4.15 17.96
CA LYS A 34 13.66 -3.73 16.91
C LYS A 34 13.03 -3.72 15.50
N THR A 35 13.38 -4.70 14.67
CA THR A 35 12.91 -4.77 13.27
C THR A 35 11.48 -5.33 13.18
N ALA A 36 11.01 -6.04 14.22
CA ALA A 36 9.65 -6.56 14.25
C ALA A 36 8.61 -5.42 14.30
N THR A 37 8.89 -4.32 15.01
CA THR A 37 8.03 -3.12 15.01
C THR A 37 7.89 -2.55 13.60
N HIS A 38 9.02 -2.33 12.91
CA HIS A 38 9.06 -1.87 11.53
C HIS A 38 8.29 -2.79 10.59
N ALA A 39 8.56 -4.09 10.64
CA ALA A 39 7.91 -5.08 9.77
C ALA A 39 6.38 -5.10 9.99
N PHE A 40 5.94 -5.02 11.24
CA PHE A 40 4.52 -4.93 11.59
C PHE A 40 3.88 -3.64 11.08
N LEU A 41 4.42 -2.48 11.42
CA LEU A 41 3.86 -1.18 11.04
C LEU A 41 3.82 -0.99 9.53
N CYS A 42 4.88 -1.35 8.81
CA CYS A 42 4.93 -1.25 7.35
C CYS A 42 3.99 -2.25 6.66
N THR A 43 3.81 -3.45 7.22
CA THR A 43 2.87 -4.43 6.64
C THR A 43 1.43 -4.04 6.91
N LEU A 44 1.09 -3.64 8.14
CA LEU A 44 -0.24 -3.14 8.45
C LEU A 44 -0.57 -1.88 7.64
N GLY A 45 0.41 -0.98 7.52
CA GLY A 45 0.25 0.29 6.81
C GLY A 45 0.19 0.13 5.29
N PHE A 46 1.33 -0.18 4.68
CA PHE A 46 1.48 -0.17 3.22
C PHE A 46 0.98 -1.43 2.51
N VAL A 47 0.81 -2.56 3.21
CA VAL A 47 0.25 -3.77 2.61
C VAL A 47 -1.25 -3.85 2.89
N PHE A 48 -1.68 -3.91 4.15
CA PHE A 48 -3.10 -4.09 4.47
C PHE A 48 -3.94 -2.84 4.17
N LEU A 49 -3.72 -1.75 4.91
CA LEU A 49 -4.59 -0.58 4.83
C LEU A 49 -4.49 0.10 3.45
N SER A 50 -3.29 0.23 2.88
CA SER A 50 -3.14 0.80 1.55
C SER A 50 -3.78 -0.05 0.45
N ALA A 51 -3.69 -1.40 0.50
CA ALA A 51 -4.34 -2.25 -0.49
C ALA A 51 -5.87 -2.22 -0.35
N GLU A 52 -6.41 -2.32 0.87
CA GLU A 52 -7.85 -2.16 1.10
C GLU A 52 -8.33 -0.76 0.68
N GLY A 53 -7.55 0.29 0.95
CA GLY A 53 -7.84 1.64 0.52
C GLY A 53 -7.94 1.77 -0.99
N MET A 54 -7.11 1.07 -1.76
CA MET A 54 -7.23 1.01 -3.22
C MET A 54 -8.46 0.20 -3.65
N MET A 55 -8.69 -0.96 -3.04
CA MET A 55 -9.79 -1.85 -3.39
C MET A 55 -11.17 -1.31 -3.04
N VAL A 56 -11.30 -0.42 -2.05
CA VAL A 56 -12.57 0.24 -1.70
C VAL A 56 -13.20 0.95 -2.90
N ARG A 57 -12.35 1.44 -3.83
CA ARG A 57 -12.76 2.14 -5.06
C ARG A 57 -13.15 1.17 -6.19
N CYS A 58 -12.89 -0.12 -6.06
CA CYS A 58 -13.29 -1.12 -7.06
C CYS A 58 -14.79 -1.41 -6.95
N ASN A 59 -15.53 -1.26 -8.06
CA ASN A 59 -16.97 -1.55 -8.11
C ASN A 59 -17.30 -3.03 -7.80
N ASN A 60 -16.35 -3.93 -8.06
CA ASN A 60 -16.49 -5.36 -7.81
C ASN A 60 -16.00 -5.79 -6.42
N ASN A 61 -15.69 -4.85 -5.51
CA ASN A 61 -15.34 -5.18 -4.14
C ASN A 61 -16.59 -5.63 -3.38
N TRP A 62 -16.62 -6.89 -2.93
CA TRP A 62 -17.80 -7.45 -2.28
C TRP A 62 -18.14 -6.76 -0.95
N LEU A 63 -17.13 -6.24 -0.22
CA LEU A 63 -17.31 -5.53 1.06
C LEU A 63 -17.88 -4.13 0.87
N THR A 64 -17.49 -3.43 -0.20
CA THR A 64 -17.80 -2.00 -0.36
C THR A 64 -18.77 -1.70 -1.49
N ARG A 65 -19.15 -2.68 -2.31
CA ARG A 65 -19.97 -2.45 -3.52
C ARG A 65 -21.24 -1.64 -3.28
N SER A 66 -21.97 -1.91 -2.19
CA SER A 66 -23.24 -1.28 -1.83
C SER A 66 -23.07 0.10 -1.18
N LEU A 67 -21.85 0.51 -0.85
CA LEU A 67 -21.60 1.81 -0.23
C LEU A 67 -21.74 2.94 -1.24
N HIS A 68 -22.28 4.06 -0.77
CA HIS A 68 -22.40 5.30 -1.53
C HIS A 68 -21.01 5.80 -1.98
N PRO A 69 -20.86 6.41 -3.17
CA PRO A 69 -19.57 6.90 -3.67
C PRO A 69 -18.82 7.82 -2.71
N ASN A 70 -19.52 8.73 -2.00
CA ASN A 70 -18.89 9.61 -1.01
C ASN A 70 -18.30 8.82 0.18
N THR A 71 -19.01 7.79 0.64
CA THR A 71 -18.51 6.90 1.70
C THR A 71 -17.27 6.15 1.24
N LYS A 72 -17.25 5.64 0.01
CA LYS A 72 -16.06 5.00 -0.59
C LYS A 72 -14.88 5.98 -0.67
N THR A 73 -15.12 7.24 -1.02
CA THR A 73 -14.08 8.28 -1.05
C THR A 73 -13.51 8.54 0.36
N MET A 74 -14.35 8.64 1.39
CA MET A 74 -13.88 8.84 2.76
C MET A 74 -13.15 7.62 3.32
N LEU A 75 -13.63 6.41 3.06
CA LEU A 75 -12.92 5.18 3.42
C LEU A 75 -11.56 5.08 2.74
N HIS A 76 -11.47 5.37 1.45
CA HIS A 76 -10.21 5.45 0.73
C HIS A 76 -9.25 6.44 1.39
N PHE A 77 -9.71 7.66 1.65
CA PHE A 77 -8.91 8.71 2.29
C PHE A 77 -8.33 8.25 3.63
N TRP A 78 -9.18 7.76 4.54
CA TRP A 78 -8.73 7.36 5.88
C TRP A 78 -7.84 6.13 5.87
N LEU A 79 -8.14 5.13 5.04
CA LEU A 79 -7.29 3.95 4.91
C LEU A 79 -5.91 4.30 4.35
N GLN A 80 -5.83 5.17 3.34
CA GLN A 80 -4.54 5.61 2.81
C GLN A 80 -3.77 6.50 3.80
N LEU A 81 -4.46 7.41 4.50
CA LEU A 81 -3.82 8.30 5.46
C LEU A 81 -3.26 7.51 6.65
N ILE A 82 -4.08 6.68 7.30
CA ILE A 82 -3.64 5.86 8.44
C ILE A 82 -2.58 4.85 7.98
N GLY A 83 -2.81 4.20 6.83
CA GLY A 83 -1.87 3.24 6.27
C GLY A 83 -0.50 3.83 5.99
N GLY A 84 -0.46 5.00 5.34
CA GLY A 84 0.78 5.69 5.06
C GLY A 84 1.47 6.24 6.32
N ILE A 85 0.72 6.77 7.30
CA ILE A 85 1.30 7.18 8.60
C ILE A 85 1.99 6.00 9.28
N LEU A 86 1.34 4.83 9.35
CA LEU A 86 1.95 3.63 9.92
C LEU A 86 3.19 3.18 9.13
N GLY A 87 3.12 3.19 7.79
CA GLY A 87 4.24 2.84 6.92
C GLY A 87 5.45 3.76 7.08
N VAL A 88 5.22 5.07 7.15
CA VAL A 88 6.26 6.08 7.41
C VAL A 88 6.81 5.92 8.82
N ALA A 89 5.97 5.79 9.84
CA ALA A 89 6.39 5.61 11.23
C ALA A 89 7.26 4.36 11.39
N GLY A 90 6.86 3.23 10.80
CA GLY A 90 7.66 2.00 10.77
C GLY A 90 9.02 2.20 10.08
N THR A 91 9.04 2.94 8.98
CA THR A 91 10.28 3.24 8.24
C THR A 91 11.22 4.14 9.05
N LEU A 92 10.69 5.19 9.68
CA LEU A 92 11.44 6.10 10.54
C LEU A 92 11.99 5.37 11.78
N GLN A 93 11.17 4.55 12.45
CA GLN A 93 11.58 3.76 13.60
C GLN A 93 12.81 2.89 13.30
N LYS A 94 12.88 2.30 12.11
CA LYS A 94 14.04 1.49 11.69
C LYS A 94 15.24 2.31 11.25
N SER A 95 14.99 3.51 10.75
CA SER A 95 15.99 4.32 10.07
C SER A 95 16.72 5.24 11.04
N LEU A 96 16.01 5.98 11.90
CA LEU A 96 16.59 6.98 12.81
C LEU A 96 17.81 6.49 13.63
N PRO A 97 17.86 5.25 14.16
CA PRO A 97 19.00 4.81 14.97
C PRO A 97 20.26 4.40 14.17
N LYS A 98 20.29 4.53 12.84
CA LYS A 98 21.42 4.09 12.01
C LYS A 98 22.29 5.28 11.59
N GLU A 99 23.60 5.08 11.48
CA GLU A 99 24.50 6.09 10.91
C GLU A 99 24.55 6.04 9.38
N HIS A 100 24.22 4.89 8.79
CA HIS A 100 24.16 4.69 7.34
C HIS A 100 22.79 4.14 6.93
N HIS A 101 22.03 4.93 6.19
CA HIS A 101 20.67 4.59 5.79
C HIS A 101 20.59 4.11 4.33
N PHE A 102 19.51 3.38 4.01
CA PHE A 102 19.01 3.12 2.64
C PHE A 102 20.00 2.57 1.59
N ARG A 103 21.00 1.78 2.00
CA ARG A 103 21.94 1.13 1.04
C ARG A 103 21.34 -0.07 0.30
N SER A 104 20.43 -0.82 0.93
CA SER A 104 19.77 -1.97 0.31
C SER A 104 18.63 -1.56 -0.62
N TRP A 105 18.30 -2.42 -1.59
CA TRP A 105 17.11 -2.23 -2.44
C TRP A 105 15.82 -2.05 -1.63
N HIS A 106 15.62 -2.88 -0.59
CA HIS A 106 14.51 -2.72 0.35
C HIS A 106 14.46 -1.33 0.97
N GLY A 107 15.60 -0.80 1.41
CA GLY A 107 15.69 0.55 1.97
C GLY A 107 15.35 1.64 0.95
N LYS A 108 15.94 1.58 -0.25
CA LYS A 108 15.71 2.58 -1.31
C LYS A 108 14.25 2.62 -1.74
N LEU A 109 13.64 1.45 -1.96
CA LEU A 109 12.24 1.32 -2.36
C LEU A 109 11.30 1.77 -1.25
N GLY A 110 11.59 1.42 0.02
CA GLY A 110 10.79 1.87 1.16
C GLY A 110 10.84 3.38 1.34
N LEU A 111 12.00 4.02 1.16
CA LEU A 111 12.11 5.48 1.18
C LEU A 111 11.34 6.13 0.03
N ALA A 112 11.46 5.59 -1.19
CA ALA A 112 10.70 6.08 -2.34
C ALA A 112 9.18 6.01 -2.09
N ALA A 113 8.69 4.91 -1.53
CA ALA A 113 7.29 4.76 -1.14
C ALA A 113 6.85 5.83 -0.12
N CYS A 114 7.66 6.11 0.90
CA CYS A 114 7.37 7.18 1.86
C CYS A 114 7.30 8.57 1.20
N VAL A 115 8.23 8.89 0.29
CA VAL A 115 8.24 10.17 -0.41
C VAL A 115 7.02 10.30 -1.32
N PHE A 116 6.72 9.28 -2.13
CA PHE A 116 5.54 9.29 -3.00
C PHE A 116 4.25 9.37 -2.20
N PHE A 117 4.15 8.67 -1.07
CA PHE A 117 3.00 8.77 -0.17
C PHE A 117 2.77 10.21 0.30
N VAL A 118 3.80 10.90 0.80
CA VAL A 118 3.67 12.26 1.33
C VAL A 118 3.16 13.20 0.24
N ILE A 119 3.75 13.15 -0.95
CA ILE A 119 3.33 14.00 -2.08
C ILE A 119 1.90 13.64 -2.52
N ASN A 120 1.58 12.35 -2.60
CA ASN A 120 0.26 11.89 -3.02
C ASN A 120 -0.85 12.25 -2.02
N CYS A 121 -0.54 12.18 -0.73
CA CYS A 121 -1.46 12.55 0.34
C CYS A 121 -1.80 14.05 0.28
N LEU A 122 -0.82 14.90 -0.02
CA LEU A 122 -1.07 16.34 -0.23
C LEU A 122 -1.97 16.57 -1.44
N SER A 123 -1.70 15.93 -2.58
CA SER A 123 -2.54 16.02 -3.78
C SER A 123 -3.99 15.55 -3.53
N GLY A 124 -4.16 14.45 -2.79
CA GLY A 124 -5.48 13.94 -2.41
C GLY A 124 -6.25 14.89 -1.49
N SER A 125 -5.59 15.39 -0.43
CA SER A 125 -6.20 16.32 0.53
C SER A 125 -6.58 17.66 -0.12
N LEU A 126 -5.71 18.20 -0.98
CA LEU A 126 -5.98 19.45 -1.71
C LEU A 126 -7.18 19.29 -2.66
N GLY A 127 -7.28 18.17 -3.36
CA GLY A 127 -8.42 17.87 -4.23
C GLY A 127 -9.76 17.75 -3.49
N LEU A 128 -9.74 17.20 -2.27
CA LEU A 128 -10.93 17.02 -1.44
C LEU A 128 -11.41 18.31 -0.76
N TYR A 129 -10.50 19.10 -0.19
CA TYR A 129 -10.87 20.15 0.76
C TYR A 129 -10.58 21.58 0.31
N SER A 130 -9.77 21.80 -0.74
CA SER A 130 -9.39 23.16 -1.12
C SER A 130 -10.16 23.65 -2.35
N TRP A 131 -11.16 24.49 -2.13
CA TRP A 131 -11.88 25.21 -3.19
C TRP A 131 -10.95 26.13 -3.97
N ASN A 132 -10.05 26.84 -3.26
CA ASN A 132 -9.08 27.76 -3.85
C ASN A 132 -8.02 27.02 -4.69
N TYR A 133 -7.65 25.79 -4.33
CA TYR A 133 -6.70 25.00 -5.11
C TYR A 133 -7.21 24.67 -6.51
N ARG A 134 -8.53 24.47 -6.67
CA ARG A 134 -9.17 24.19 -7.96
C ARG A 134 -9.08 25.37 -8.93
N GLN A 135 -8.73 26.57 -8.46
CA GLN A 135 -8.48 27.74 -9.30
C GLN A 135 -7.09 27.71 -9.95
N TYR A 136 -6.12 27.03 -9.34
CA TYR A 136 -4.73 26.97 -9.82
C TYR A 136 -4.41 25.68 -10.57
N VAL A 137 -5.04 24.56 -10.18
CA VAL A 137 -4.82 23.26 -10.81
C VAL A 137 -6.16 22.70 -11.24
N SER A 138 -6.25 22.30 -12.51
CA SER A 138 -7.48 21.72 -13.03
C SER A 138 -7.78 20.40 -12.29
N PRO A 139 -9.07 20.12 -11.98
CA PRO A 139 -9.45 18.87 -11.33
C PRO A 139 -8.96 17.63 -12.08
N PHE A 140 -8.93 17.69 -13.41
CA PHE A 140 -8.41 16.62 -14.26
C PHE A 140 -6.91 16.36 -14.03
N VAL A 141 -6.08 17.42 -14.00
CA VAL A 141 -4.63 17.28 -13.77
C VAL A 141 -4.35 16.76 -12.37
N ASN A 142 -5.01 17.30 -11.34
CA ASN A 142 -4.81 16.79 -9.98
C ASN A 142 -5.23 15.32 -9.85
N ASP A 143 -6.36 14.94 -10.45
CA ASP A 143 -6.80 13.55 -10.45
C ASP A 143 -5.82 12.63 -11.19
N PHE A 144 -5.26 13.06 -12.33
CA PHE A 144 -4.21 12.31 -13.02
C PHE A 144 -2.96 12.12 -12.14
N VAL A 145 -2.45 13.21 -11.56
CA VAL A 145 -1.26 13.20 -10.69
C VAL A 145 -1.50 12.33 -9.45
N HIS A 146 -2.66 12.44 -8.80
CA HIS A 146 -3.02 11.65 -7.63
C HIS A 146 -3.06 10.15 -7.94
N ASN A 147 -3.70 9.76 -9.05
CA ASN A 147 -3.75 8.36 -9.46
C ASN A 147 -2.36 7.81 -9.79
N PHE A 148 -1.53 8.58 -10.48
CA PHE A 148 -0.16 8.18 -10.83
C PHE A 148 0.74 8.02 -9.60
N LEU A 149 0.77 9.03 -8.72
CA LEU A 149 1.57 8.98 -7.50
C LEU A 149 1.06 7.92 -6.52
N GLY A 150 -0.25 7.69 -6.46
CA GLY A 150 -0.85 6.60 -5.68
C GLY A 150 -0.39 5.23 -6.16
N LEU A 151 -0.38 5.00 -7.49
CA LEU A 151 0.17 3.78 -8.09
C LEU A 151 1.66 3.62 -7.79
N LEU A 152 2.47 4.67 -7.97
CA LEU A 152 3.90 4.62 -7.65
C LEU A 152 4.15 4.30 -6.17
N THR A 153 3.39 4.91 -5.27
CA THR A 153 3.47 4.66 -3.82
C THR A 153 3.23 3.17 -3.53
N PHE A 154 2.13 2.61 -4.03
CA PHE A 154 1.79 1.22 -3.76
C PHE A 154 2.77 0.24 -4.41
N VAL A 155 3.14 0.46 -5.67
CA VAL A 155 4.10 -0.40 -6.39
C VAL A 155 5.45 -0.42 -5.67
N THR A 156 6.00 0.75 -5.32
CA THR A 156 7.28 0.82 -4.63
C THR A 156 7.22 0.21 -3.23
N ALA A 157 6.11 0.38 -2.50
CA ALA A 157 5.92 -0.27 -1.20
C ALA A 157 5.85 -1.80 -1.31
N MET A 158 5.14 -2.34 -2.30
CA MET A 158 5.07 -3.78 -2.56
C MET A 158 6.42 -4.36 -3.01
N LEU A 159 7.18 -3.63 -3.82
CA LEU A 159 8.57 -4.01 -4.17
C LEU A 159 9.50 -3.94 -2.95
N ALA A 160 9.31 -2.95 -2.06
CA ALA A 160 10.02 -2.88 -0.79
C ALA A 160 9.69 -4.10 0.10
N GLN A 161 8.42 -4.49 0.18
CA GLN A 161 7.98 -5.69 0.90
C GLN A 161 8.60 -6.96 0.29
N TYR A 162 8.53 -7.11 -1.03
CA TYR A 162 9.10 -8.25 -1.76
C TYR A 162 10.61 -8.41 -1.54
N THR A 163 11.36 -7.30 -1.64
CA THR A 163 12.80 -7.28 -1.36
C THR A 163 13.11 -7.38 0.13
N GLY A 164 12.17 -7.00 1.00
CA GLY A 164 12.21 -7.18 2.45
C GLY A 164 12.37 -8.63 2.88
N TYR A 165 11.81 -9.57 2.10
CA TYR A 165 11.95 -11.01 2.36
C TYR A 165 13.37 -11.54 2.15
N ASN A 166 14.22 -10.81 1.43
CA ASN A 166 15.64 -11.14 1.28
C ASN A 166 16.50 -10.62 2.44
N THR A 167 15.94 -9.80 3.33
CA THR A 167 16.70 -9.20 4.43
C THR A 167 17.06 -10.23 5.49
N GLY A 168 18.13 -9.95 6.26
CA GLY A 168 18.53 -10.81 7.37
C GLY A 168 17.48 -10.96 8.46
N PHE A 169 16.49 -10.06 8.57
CA PHE A 169 15.37 -10.25 9.49
C PHE A 169 14.49 -11.42 9.05
N PHE A 170 14.04 -11.40 7.79
CA PHE A 170 13.15 -12.43 7.28
C PHE A 170 13.86 -13.78 7.17
N ARG A 171 15.09 -13.81 6.62
CA ARG A 171 15.88 -15.03 6.48
C ARG A 171 16.25 -15.72 7.80
N ARG A 172 16.29 -15.02 8.92
CA ARG A 172 16.53 -15.64 10.24
C ARG A 172 15.27 -16.21 10.89
N ASN A 173 14.10 -15.72 10.49
CA ASN A 173 12.86 -15.98 11.22
C ASN A 173 11.82 -16.77 10.41
N LEU A 174 11.87 -16.72 9.08
CA LEU A 174 10.83 -17.20 8.16
C LEU A 174 11.41 -17.73 6.83
N LYS A 175 12.68 -18.16 6.79
CA LYS A 175 13.40 -18.54 5.55
C LYS A 175 12.65 -19.57 4.72
N GLU A 176 12.11 -20.59 5.36
CA GLU A 176 11.38 -21.68 4.72
C GLU A 176 10.10 -21.21 4.00
N HIS A 177 9.56 -20.05 4.40
CA HIS A 177 8.37 -19.45 3.81
C HIS A 177 8.68 -18.32 2.80
N GLU A 178 9.96 -18.04 2.50
CA GLU A 178 10.37 -16.90 1.66
C GLU A 178 9.66 -16.87 0.29
N LYS A 179 9.62 -18.02 -0.39
CA LYS A 179 8.96 -18.13 -1.70
C LYS A 179 7.46 -17.85 -1.62
N PHE A 180 6.79 -18.39 -0.59
CA PHE A 180 5.35 -18.19 -0.38
C PHE A 180 5.00 -16.70 -0.23
N TYR A 181 5.70 -15.99 0.64
CA TYR A 181 5.46 -14.56 0.85
C TYR A 181 5.76 -13.71 -0.39
N LYS A 182 6.80 -14.07 -1.15
CA LYS A 182 7.14 -13.44 -2.44
C LYS A 182 6.03 -13.60 -3.47
N TYR A 183 5.53 -14.83 -3.66
CA TYR A 183 4.44 -15.09 -4.60
C TYR A 183 3.14 -14.39 -4.20
N LEU A 184 2.78 -14.42 -2.91
CA LEU A 184 1.61 -13.70 -2.42
C LEU A 184 1.75 -12.18 -2.63
N THR A 185 2.89 -11.60 -2.28
CA THR A 185 3.14 -10.15 -2.45
C THR A 185 3.08 -9.75 -3.92
N ALA A 186 3.64 -10.57 -4.82
CA ALA A 186 3.54 -10.34 -6.26
C ALA A 186 2.10 -10.44 -6.78
N ALA A 187 1.33 -11.43 -6.31
CA ALA A 187 -0.09 -11.55 -6.65
C ALA A 187 -0.90 -10.34 -6.16
N VAL A 188 -0.68 -9.91 -4.91
CA VAL A 188 -1.34 -8.72 -4.35
C VAL A 188 -1.00 -7.46 -5.14
N LEU A 189 0.26 -7.29 -5.53
CA LEU A 189 0.70 -6.18 -6.37
C LEU A 189 -0.10 -6.15 -7.68
N VAL A 190 -0.16 -7.27 -8.40
CA VAL A 190 -0.87 -7.36 -9.69
C VAL A 190 -2.37 -7.13 -9.51
N LEU A 191 -3.01 -7.87 -8.61
CA LEU A 191 -4.46 -7.84 -8.43
C LEU A 191 -4.97 -6.49 -7.91
N THR A 192 -4.23 -5.83 -7.02
CA THR A 192 -4.63 -4.52 -6.46
C THR A 192 -4.41 -3.38 -7.44
N THR A 193 -3.35 -3.43 -8.25
CA THR A 193 -3.03 -2.36 -9.21
C THR A 193 -3.78 -2.47 -10.53
N TRP A 194 -4.29 -3.65 -10.89
CA TRP A 194 -4.97 -3.88 -12.16
C TRP A 194 -6.09 -2.86 -12.44
N GLY A 195 -7.04 -2.71 -11.51
CA GLY A 195 -8.16 -1.78 -11.68
C GLY A 195 -7.71 -0.33 -11.85
N PRO A 196 -6.93 0.24 -10.91
CA PRO A 196 -6.39 1.58 -11.02
C PRO A 196 -5.53 1.81 -12.27
N LEU A 197 -4.75 0.82 -12.70
CA LEU A 197 -3.94 0.90 -13.91
C LEU A 197 -4.82 1.03 -15.15
N MET A 198 -5.89 0.23 -15.27
CA MET A 198 -6.81 0.32 -16.41
C MET A 198 -7.53 1.68 -16.46
N ILE A 199 -7.93 2.22 -15.29
CA ILE A 199 -8.52 3.57 -15.20
C ILE A 199 -7.50 4.63 -15.63
N PHE A 200 -6.25 4.50 -15.20
CA PHE A 200 -5.18 5.42 -15.56
C PHE A 200 -4.89 5.39 -17.06
N LEU A 201 -4.74 4.21 -17.66
CA LEU A 201 -4.50 4.05 -19.10
C LEU A 201 -5.67 4.58 -19.93
N GLY A 202 -6.91 4.41 -19.48
CA GLY A 202 -8.09 4.98 -20.15
C GLY A 202 -8.18 6.51 -20.11
N LYS A 203 -7.31 7.20 -19.37
CA LYS A 203 -7.19 8.67 -19.41
C LYS A 203 -6.13 9.17 -20.40
N LEU A 204 -5.34 8.27 -20.98
CA LEU A 204 -4.27 8.60 -21.95
C LEU A 204 -4.74 8.48 -23.40
N TYR A 205 -5.87 7.83 -23.65
CA TYR A 205 -6.50 7.62 -24.95
C TYR A 205 -7.91 8.23 -24.94
#